data_AF-A0A956H1I5-F1
#
_entry.id   AF-A0A956H1I5-F1
#
_cell.length_a   1.000
_cell.length_b   1.000
_cell.length_c   1.000
_cell.angle_alpha   90.00
_cell.angle_beta   90.00
_cell.angle_gamma   90.00
#
_symmetry.space_group_name_H-M   'P 1'
#
loop_
_entity.id
_entity.type
_entity.pdbx_description
1 polymer ?
#
loop_
_entity_poly.entity_id
_entity_poly.type
_entity_poly.pdbx_seq_one_letter_code
_entity_poly.pdbx_strand_id
1 'polypeptide(L)'
;WLLVTAIGFWLGFGWVTGPLGWYFGSRVRGRYRALGHHPCAAANWAWGLGMATTLITYLMALAVAAFIITLVGGLAGFHISGLRV
;
A
#
# COMPACT_ATOMS: atom_id res chain seq x y z
N TRP A 1 -7.07 14.59 2.64
CA TRP A 1 -6.79 13.20 2.22
C TRP A 1 -5.49 13.07 1.46
N LEU A 2 -5.22 13.85 0.41
CA LEU A 2 -3.91 13.88 -0.26
C LEU A 2 -2.71 13.89 0.72
N LEU A 3 -2.67 14.88 1.62
CA LEU A 3 -1.60 15.01 2.62
C LEU A 3 -1.55 13.82 3.58
N VAL A 4 -2.70 13.31 4.02
CA VAL A 4 -2.80 12.16 4.93
C VAL A 4 -2.24 10.90 4.26
N THR A 5 -2.52 10.70 2.97
CA THR A 5 -2.02 9.57 2.19
C THR A 5 -0.52 9.68 1.95
N ALA A 6 -0.02 10.88 1.62
CA ALA A 6 1.40 11.13 1.42
C ALA A 6 2.20 10.93 2.72
N ILE A 7 1.79 11.60 3.81
CA ILE A 7 2.45 11.51 5.11
C ILE A 7 2.34 10.10 5.68
N GLY A 8 1.15 9.48 5.59
CA GLY A 8 0.94 8.13 6.11
C GLY A 8 1.78 7.08 5.38
N PHE A 9 2.06 7.25 4.08
CA PHE A 9 2.99 6.38 3.37
C PHE A 9 4.42 6.50 3.95
N TRP A 10 4.93 7.72 4.12
CA TRP A 10 6.27 7.96 4.67
C TRP A 10 6.43 7.49 6.11
N LEU A 11 5.37 7.57 6.93
CA LEU A 11 5.38 7.13 8.33
C LEU A 11 5.09 5.63 8.51
N GLY A 12 4.97 4.85 7.41
CA GLY A 12 4.71 3.41 7.48
C GLY A 12 3.25 3.03 7.73
N PHE A 13 2.33 3.99 7.76
CA PHE A 13 0.88 3.78 7.85
C PHE A 13 0.21 3.65 6.48
N GLY A 14 0.97 3.42 5.41
CA GLY A 14 0.46 3.31 4.02
C GLY A 14 -0.63 2.26 3.83
N TRP A 15 -0.65 1.22 4.68
CA TRP A 15 -1.68 0.18 4.67
C TRP A 15 -3.05 0.67 5.15
N VAL A 16 -3.11 1.77 5.92
CA VAL A 16 -4.36 2.43 6.33
C VAL A 16 -4.62 3.65 5.46
N THR A 17 -3.62 4.52 5.32
CA THR A 17 -3.80 5.83 4.68
C THR A 17 -3.91 5.76 3.15
N GLY A 18 -3.39 4.69 2.54
CA GLY A 18 -3.57 4.38 1.12
C GLY A 18 -5.02 4.08 0.77
N PRO A 19 -5.63 3.03 1.35
CA PRO A 19 -7.03 2.68 1.08
C PRO A 19 -7.99 3.82 1.41
N LEU A 20 -7.79 4.52 2.53
CA LEU A 20 -8.60 5.68 2.89
C LEU A 20 -8.42 6.82 1.87
N GLY A 21 -7.19 7.10 1.46
CA GLY A 21 -6.89 8.08 0.41
C GLY A 21 -7.63 7.80 -0.88
N TRP A 22 -7.60 6.54 -1.31
CA TRP A 22 -8.29 6.08 -2.51
C TRP A 22 -9.81 6.20 -2.37
N TYR A 23 -10.36 5.76 -1.24
CA TYR A 23 -11.80 5.82 -0.96
C TYR A 23 -12.33 7.25 -0.95
N PHE A 24 -11.71 8.12 -0.17
CA PHE A 24 -12.14 9.52 -0.06
C PHE A 24 -11.87 10.29 -1.36
N GLY A 25 -10.76 10.00 -2.07
CA GLY A 25 -10.52 10.52 -3.41
C GLY A 25 -11.64 10.14 -4.38
N SER A 26 -12.08 8.88 -4.37
CA SER A 26 -13.19 8.39 -5.20
C SER A 26 -14.52 9.08 -4.87
N ARG A 27 -14.85 9.24 -3.58
CA ARG A 27 -16.05 9.96 -3.14
C ARG A 27 -16.06 11.41 -3.60
N VAL A 28 -14.94 12.12 -3.45
CA VAL A 28 -14.84 13.53 -3.87
C VAL A 28 -14.99 13.64 -5.39
N ARG A 29 -14.30 12.79 -6.16
CA ARG A 29 -14.44 12.76 -7.63
C ARG A 29 -15.88 12.46 -8.07
N GLY A 30 -16.58 11.55 -7.36
CA GLY A 30 -17.99 11.27 -7.59
C GLY A 30 -18.90 12.48 -7.38
N ARG A 31 -18.66 13.27 -6.32
CA ARG A 31 -19.39 14.51 -6.06
C ARG A 31 -19.17 15.57 -7.14
N TYR A 32 -17.93 15.74 -7.61
CA TYR A 32 -17.64 16.65 -8.73
C TYR A 32 -18.45 16.26 -9.98
N ARG A 33 -18.47 14.97 -10.33
CA ARG A 33 -19.24 14.46 -11.47
C ARG A 33 -20.75 14.61 -11.29
N ALA A 34 -21.26 14.41 -10.08
CA ALA A 34 -22.68 14.61 -9.76
C ALA A 34 -23.11 16.08 -9.92
N LEU A 35 -22.17 17.01 -9.74
CA LEU A 35 -22.38 18.44 -9.99
C LEU A 35 -22.12 18.83 -11.46
N GLY A 36 -21.85 17.88 -12.36
CA GLY A 36 -21.52 18.14 -13.76
C GLY A 36 -20.11 18.73 -13.97
N HIS A 37 -19.28 18.78 -12.94
CA HIS A 37 -17.93 19.35 -13.00
C HIS A 37 -16.85 18.27 -13.11
N HIS A 38 -15.78 18.60 -13.83
CA HIS A 38 -14.58 17.77 -13.81
C HIS A 38 -13.95 17.84 -12.40
N PRO A 39 -13.44 16.71 -11.85
CA PRO A 39 -12.79 16.73 -10.56
C PRO A 39 -11.58 17.66 -10.52
N CYS A 40 -11.43 18.40 -9.43
CA CYS A 40 -10.26 19.24 -9.22
C CYS A 40 -8.98 18.40 -9.15
N ALA A 41 -7.85 19.02 -9.49
CA ALA A 41 -6.54 18.34 -9.51
C ALA A 41 -6.25 17.65 -8.16
N ALA A 42 -6.50 18.33 -7.05
CA ALA A 42 -6.27 17.78 -5.70
C ALA A 42 -7.05 16.48 -5.43
N ALA A 43 -8.29 16.36 -5.94
CA ALA A 43 -9.09 15.15 -5.82
C ALA A 43 -8.54 13.99 -6.66
N ASN A 44 -8.06 14.29 -7.88
CA ASN A 44 -7.42 13.29 -8.75
C ASN A 44 -6.09 12.80 -8.16
N TRP A 45 -5.28 13.70 -7.62
CA TRP A 45 -4.02 13.35 -6.95
C TRP A 45 -4.27 12.53 -5.67
N ALA A 46 -5.26 12.88 -4.85
CA ALA A 46 -5.59 12.11 -3.65
C ALA A 46 -6.03 10.68 -3.99
N TRP A 47 -6.82 10.53 -5.04
CA TRP A 47 -7.25 9.24 -5.57
C TRP A 47 -6.06 8.42 -6.11
N GLY A 48 -5.23 9.03 -6.95
CA GLY A 48 -4.06 8.38 -7.55
C GLY A 48 -3.00 7.95 -6.54
N LEU A 49 -2.61 8.86 -5.64
CA LEU A 49 -1.67 8.55 -4.56
C LEU A 49 -2.25 7.50 -3.61
N GLY A 50 -3.55 7.53 -3.34
CA GLY A 50 -4.23 6.50 -2.56
C GLY A 50 -4.02 5.11 -3.14
N MET A 51 -4.26 4.92 -4.44
CA MET A 51 -4.03 3.63 -5.09
C MET A 51 -2.56 3.24 -5.12
N ALA A 52 -1.67 4.17 -5.47
CA ALA A 52 -0.25 3.88 -5.58
C ALA A 52 0.33 3.43 -4.23
N THR A 53 0.04 4.17 -3.15
CA THR A 53 0.50 3.83 -1.80
C THR A 53 -0.09 2.52 -1.30
N THR A 54 -1.36 2.26 -1.60
CA THR A 54 -2.01 0.96 -1.31
C THR A 54 -1.26 -0.19 -1.99
N LEU A 55 -1.06 -0.09 -3.31
CA LEU A 55 -0.40 -1.13 -4.11
C LEU A 55 1.04 -1.36 -3.65
N ILE A 56 1.82 -0.30 -3.47
CA ILE A 56 3.20 -0.40 -2.99
C ILE A 56 3.25 -1.09 -1.63
N THR A 57 2.36 -0.71 -0.70
CA THR A 57 2.38 -1.28 0.66
C THR A 57 2.10 -2.78 0.63
N TYR A 58 1.12 -3.24 -0.15
CA TYR A 58 0.81 -4.68 -0.26
C TYR A 58 1.90 -5.47 -1.00
N LEU A 59 2.47 -4.92 -2.07
CA LEU A 59 3.57 -5.58 -2.79
C LEU A 59 4.82 -5.69 -1.91
N MET A 60 5.14 -4.65 -1.15
CA MET A 60 6.24 -4.68 -0.18
C MET A 60 5.98 -5.69 0.93
N ALA A 61 4.76 -5.74 1.48
CA ALA A 61 4.40 -6.73 2.49
C ALA A 61 4.53 -8.17 1.96
N LEU A 62 4.12 -8.42 0.71
CA LEU A 62 4.27 -9.73 0.06
C LEU A 62 5.74 -10.09 -0.19
N ALA A 63 6.55 -9.14 -0.65
CA ALA A 63 7.99 -9.35 -0.83
C ALA A 63 8.70 -9.66 0.49
N VAL A 64 8.35 -8.94 1.57
CA VAL A 64 8.88 -9.19 2.92
C VAL A 64 8.44 -10.57 3.43
N ALA A 65 7.16 -10.92 3.27
CA ALA A 65 6.67 -12.24 3.68
C ALA A 65 7.37 -13.37 2.92
N ALA A 66 7.52 -13.24 1.60
CA ALA A 66 8.25 -14.20 0.77
C ALA A 66 9.71 -14.34 1.22
N PHE A 67 10.38 -13.22 1.51
CA PHE A 67 11.75 -13.21 2.01
C PHE A 67 11.89 -13.88 3.39
N ILE A 68 10.94 -13.68 4.30
CA ILE A 68 10.95 -14.35 5.60
C ILE A 68 10.78 -15.87 5.42
N ILE A 69 9.87 -16.29 4.55
CA ILE A 69 9.64 -17.72 4.27
C ILE A 69 10.90 -18.36 3.68
N THR A 70 11.60 -17.71 2.74
CA THR A 70 12.84 -18.26 2.17
C THR A 70 13.97 -18.31 3.18
N LEU A 71 14.13 -17.30 4.04
CA LEU A 71 15.11 -17.34 5.12
C LEU A 71 14.82 -18.45 6.12
N VAL A 72 13.58 -18.56 6.61
CA VAL A 72 13.19 -19.58 7.60
C VAL A 72 13.26 -20.99 7.00
N GLY A 73 12.79 -21.17 5.76
CA GLY A 73 12.87 -22.44 5.04
C GLY A 73 14.31 -22.84 4.71
N GLY A 74 15.15 -21.89 4.33
CA GLY A 74 16.58 -22.11 4.11
C GLY A 74 17.34 -22.46 5.39
N LEU A 75 17.05 -21.77 6.50
CA LEU A 75 17.61 -22.07 7.83
C LEU A 75 17.18 -23.43 8.36
N ALA A 76 15.91 -23.82 8.17
CA ALA A 76 15.42 -25.14 8.54
C ALA A 76 16.13 -26.26 7.73
N GLY A 77 16.38 -26.03 6.43
CA GLY A 77 17.14 -26.94 5.59
C GLY A 77 18.60 -27.12 6.03
N PHE A 78 19.27 -26.04 6.44
CA PHE A 78 20.63 -26.07 7.00
C PHE A 78 20.71 -26.82 8.34
N HIS A 79 19.72 -26.66 9.22
CA HIS A 79 19.73 -27.32 10.53
C HIS A 79 19.58 -28.85 10.42
N ILE A 80 18.74 -29.34 9.51
CA ILE A 80 18.53 -30.79 9.28
C ILE A 80 19.77 -31.45 8.68
N SER A 81 20.52 -30.73 7.84
CA SER A 81 21.73 -31.25 7.20
C SER A 81 22.95 -31.23 8.12
N GLY A 82 23.02 -30.31 9.10
CA GLY A 82 24.06 -30.30 10.13
C GLY A 82 23.93 -31.37 11.22
N LEU A 83 22.74 -31.94 11.41
CA LEU A 83 22.47 -33.06 12.34
C LEU A 83 22.77 -34.45 11.76
N ARG A 84 23.14 -34.54 10.47
CA ARG A 84 23.41 -35.79 9.75
C ARG A 84 24.89 -36.11 9.58
N VAL A 85 25.78 -35.38 10.26
CA VAL A 85 27.23 -35.63 10.33
C VAL A 85 27.58 -36.01 11.77
#